data_AF-A0A6B2TLB4-F1
#
_entry.id   AF-A0A6B2TLB4-F1
#
_cell.length_a   1.000
_cell.length_b   1.000
_cell.length_c   1.000
_cell.angle_alpha   90.00
_cell.angle_beta   90.00
_cell.angle_gamma   90.00
#
_symmetry.space_group_name_H-M   'P 1'
#
loop_
_entity.id
_entity.type
_entity.pdbx_description
1 polymer ?
#
loop_
_entity_poly.entity_id
_entity_poly.type
_entity_poly.pdbx_seq_one_letter_code
_entity_poly.pdbx_strand_id
1 'polypeptide(L)'
;MEQSPGLVLRSFSGSTFRFDPGALCLELLPTGGPGEYRRYEVLHAPGDLADWAERSRLTPTPVLRISDGEVADARRLRDALFRVTTARALDEPVDPADIAAVNTAA
;
A
#
# COMPACT_ATOMS: atom_id res chain seq x y z
N MET A 1 14.56 11.47 18.30
CA MET A 1 13.85 10.42 17.55
C MET A 1 13.53 10.99 16.19
N GLU A 2 14.19 10.49 15.15
CA GLU A 2 13.87 10.87 13.77
C GLU A 2 12.42 10.43 13.50
N GLN A 3 11.54 11.38 13.16
CA GLN A 3 10.16 11.08 12.83
C GLN A 3 10.17 10.22 11.56
N SER A 4 9.64 9.00 11.63
CA SER A 4 9.51 8.17 10.43
C SER A 4 8.65 8.94 9.41
N PRO A 5 9.09 9.07 8.14
CA PRO A 5 8.50 10.05 7.23
C PRO A 5 7.00 9.79 6.99
N GLY A 6 6.60 8.51 6.91
CA GLY A 6 5.23 8.09 6.58
C GLY A 6 4.72 8.71 5.27
N LEU A 7 3.50 8.38 4.88
CA LEU A 7 2.86 9.04 3.75
C LEU A 7 2.13 10.31 4.19
N VAL A 8 2.36 11.40 3.48
CA VAL A 8 1.51 12.59 3.58
C VAL A 8 0.34 12.41 2.62
N LEU A 9 -0.87 12.40 3.19
CA LEU A 9 -2.13 12.22 2.47
C LEU A 9 -2.94 13.52 2.52
N ARG A 10 -3.74 13.75 1.48
CA ARG A 10 -4.64 14.91 1.38
C ARG A 10 -6.07 14.43 1.23
N SER A 11 -6.95 14.92 2.11
CA SER A 11 -8.38 14.63 2.05
C SER A 11 -9.04 15.41 0.91
N PHE A 12 -10.26 15.02 0.55
CA PHE A 12 -11.09 15.76 -0.39
C PHE A 12 -11.40 17.19 0.09
N SER A 13 -11.47 17.42 1.40
CA SER A 13 -11.63 18.76 1.99
C SER A 13 -10.34 19.60 1.99
N GLY A 14 -9.23 19.07 1.50
CA GLY A 14 -7.93 19.74 1.45
C GLY A 14 -7.09 19.61 2.72
N SER A 15 -7.57 18.90 3.74
CA SER A 15 -6.82 18.66 4.97
C SER A 15 -5.67 17.67 4.73
N THR A 16 -4.53 17.91 5.37
CA THR A 16 -3.37 17.04 5.28
C THR A 16 -3.27 16.17 6.53
N PHE A 17 -2.97 14.89 6.36
CA PHE A 17 -2.74 13.95 7.46
C PHE A 17 -1.54 13.05 7.15
N ARG A 18 -0.87 12.60 8.21
CA ARG A 18 0.23 11.64 8.10
C ARG A 18 -0.31 10.23 8.35
N PHE A 19 0.00 9.33 7.42
CA PHE A 19 -0.20 7.90 7.58
C PHE A 19 1.16 7.24 7.78
N ASP A 20 1.49 6.93 9.03
CA ASP A 20 2.69 6.17 9.39
C ASP A 20 2.27 4.79 9.90
N PRO A 21 2.25 3.77 9.04
CA PRO A 21 1.85 2.43 9.44
C PRO A 21 3.00 1.61 10.04
N GLY A 22 4.19 2.19 10.24
CA GLY A 22 5.34 1.48 10.82
C GLY A 22 6.05 0.48 9.91
N ALA A 23 5.50 0.14 8.74
CA ALA A 23 6.11 -0.75 7.75
C ALA A 23 5.85 -0.28 6.31
N LEU A 24 6.84 -0.43 5.42
CA LEU A 24 6.76 0.02 4.02
C LEU A 24 5.59 -0.62 3.27
N CYS A 25 5.41 -1.94 3.41
CA CYS A 25 4.35 -2.66 2.69
C CYS A 25 2.96 -2.12 3.04
N LEU A 26 2.76 -1.64 4.27
CA LEU A 26 1.49 -1.06 4.71
C LEU A 26 1.24 0.33 4.13
N GLU A 27 2.26 1.02 3.61
CA GLU A 27 2.09 2.29 2.87
C GLU A 27 1.40 2.07 1.50
N LEU A 28 1.16 0.83 1.06
CA LEU A 28 0.30 0.52 -0.08
C LEU A 28 -1.20 0.66 0.22
N LEU A 29 -1.63 0.53 1.48
CA LEU A 29 -3.03 0.54 1.87
C LEU A 29 -3.84 1.77 1.40
N PRO A 30 -3.31 3.01 1.38
CA PRO A 30 -4.06 4.18 0.89
C PRO A 30 -4.15 4.27 -0.64
N THR A 31 -3.56 3.34 -1.40
CA THR A 31 -3.55 3.39 -2.88
C THR A 31 -4.77 2.72 -3.54
N GLY A 32 -5.73 2.23 -2.74
CA GLY A 32 -6.93 1.53 -3.21
C GLY A 32 -7.30 0.39 -2.28
N GLY A 33 -8.04 -0.59 -2.80
CA GLY A 33 -8.35 -1.81 -2.04
C GLY A 33 -9.35 -2.72 -2.75
N PRO A 34 -9.68 -3.87 -2.12
CA PRO A 34 -10.61 -4.83 -2.67
C PRO A 34 -12.07 -4.36 -2.59
N GLY A 35 -12.96 -5.01 -3.35
CA GLY A 35 -14.40 -4.76 -3.26
C GLY A 35 -14.78 -3.30 -3.53
N GLU A 36 -15.53 -2.69 -2.62
CA GLU A 36 -15.99 -1.30 -2.73
C GLU A 36 -14.83 -0.28 -2.74
N TYR A 37 -13.67 -0.63 -2.18
CA TYR A 37 -12.50 0.25 -2.13
C TYR A 37 -11.78 0.37 -3.47
N ARG A 38 -12.14 -0.44 -4.47
CA ARG A 38 -11.60 -0.35 -5.84
C ARG A 38 -11.82 1.03 -6.47
N ARG A 39 -12.87 1.75 -6.06
CA ARG A 39 -13.14 3.12 -6.53
C ARG A 39 -12.04 4.14 -6.17
N TYR A 40 -11.16 3.79 -5.23
CA TYR A 40 -10.02 4.59 -4.79
C TYR A 40 -8.69 4.10 -5.37
N GLU A 41 -8.70 3.20 -6.35
CA GLU A 41 -7.48 2.75 -7.04
C GLU A 41 -6.73 3.94 -7.62
N VAL A 42 -5.42 3.99 -7.37
CA VAL A 42 -4.51 4.99 -7.97
C VAL A 42 -3.34 4.37 -8.71
N LEU A 43 -3.04 3.07 -8.52
CA LEU A 43 -1.90 2.42 -9.15
C LEU A 43 -2.30 1.92 -10.55
N HIS A 44 -2.61 2.80 -11.50
CA HIS A 44 -3.14 2.43 -12.82
C HIS A 44 -2.07 1.93 -13.79
N ALA A 45 -0.88 2.52 -13.74
CA ALA A 45 0.24 2.30 -14.64
C ALA A 45 1.57 2.27 -13.85
N PRO A 46 2.69 1.87 -14.49
CA PRO A 46 3.99 1.81 -13.83
C PRO A 46 4.44 3.13 -13.20
N GLY A 47 4.08 4.26 -13.81
CA GLY A 47 4.37 5.60 -13.28
C GLY A 47 3.73 5.83 -11.90
N ASP A 48 2.51 5.35 -11.67
CA ASP A 48 1.83 5.55 -10.38
C ASP A 48 2.52 4.80 -9.24
N LEU A 49 3.08 3.62 -9.54
CA LEU A 49 3.84 2.85 -8.56
C LEU A 49 5.23 3.46 -8.31
N ALA A 50 5.85 4.06 -9.33
CA ALA A 50 7.08 4.84 -9.15
C ALA A 50 6.83 6.07 -8.26
N ASP A 51 5.77 6.83 -8.54
CA ASP A 51 5.36 7.99 -7.75
C ASP A 51 5.05 7.62 -6.29
N TRP A 52 4.41 6.47 -6.08
CA TRP A 52 4.21 5.92 -4.73
C TRP A 52 5.55 5.63 -4.04
N ALA A 53 6.49 4.97 -4.72
CA ALA A 53 7.78 4.62 -4.15
C ALA A 53 8.61 5.86 -3.77
N GLU A 54 8.59 6.91 -4.60
CA GLU A 54 9.24 8.20 -4.30
C GLU A 54 8.66 8.90 -3.06
N ARG A 55 7.36 8.72 -2.81
CA ARG A 55 6.67 9.30 -1.64
C ARG A 55 6.79 8.44 -0.38
N SER A 56 7.12 7.16 -0.53
CA SER A 56 7.17 6.18 0.55
C SER A 56 8.37 6.39 1.47
N ARG A 57 8.49 5.55 2.49
CA ARG A 57 9.69 5.48 3.35
C ARG A 57 10.95 4.92 2.70
N LEU A 58 10.93 4.59 1.41
CA LEU A 58 12.13 4.20 0.65
C LEU A 58 13.03 5.40 0.42
N THR A 59 13.96 5.65 1.35
CA THR A 59 14.91 6.78 1.29
C THR A 59 16.36 6.28 1.44
N PRO A 60 17.24 6.53 0.44
CA PRO A 60 16.93 7.09 -0.88
C PRO A 60 16.07 6.12 -1.70
N THR A 61 15.18 6.66 -2.53
CA THR A 61 14.37 5.84 -3.43
C THR A 61 15.27 5.26 -4.53
N PRO A 62 15.24 3.95 -4.80
CA PRO A 62 16.01 3.35 -5.88
C PRO A 62 15.49 3.81 -7.25
N VAL A 63 16.33 3.72 -8.28
CA VAL A 63 15.86 3.88 -9.67
C VAL A 63 15.06 2.63 -10.05
N LEU A 64 13.75 2.79 -10.23
CA LEU A 64 12.83 1.70 -10.51
C LEU A 64 12.53 1.60 -12.01
N ARG A 65 12.52 0.37 -12.55
CA ARG A 65 11.98 0.07 -13.88
C ARG A 65 10.80 -0.86 -13.69
N ILE A 66 9.61 -0.29 -13.61
CA ILE A 66 8.38 -1.00 -13.28
C ILE A 66 7.66 -1.42 -14.56
N SER A 67 7.19 -2.65 -14.58
CA SER A 67 6.32 -3.24 -15.61
C SER A 67 4.86 -3.23 -15.18
N ASP A 68 3.94 -3.39 -16.15
CA ASP A 68 2.51 -3.55 -15.85
C ASP A 68 2.24 -4.78 -14.95
N GLY A 69 3.08 -5.82 -15.06
CA GLY A 69 3.03 -7.01 -14.22
C GLY A 69 3.29 -6.68 -12.75
N GLU A 70 4.33 -5.88 -12.48
CA GLU A 70 4.68 -5.45 -11.11
C GLU A 70 3.62 -4.51 -10.51
N VAL A 71 2.92 -3.72 -11.34
CA VAL A 71 1.74 -2.95 -10.87
C VAL A 71 0.61 -3.90 -10.45
N ALA A 72 0.36 -4.95 -11.24
CA ALA A 72 -0.63 -5.97 -10.87
C ALA A 72 -0.22 -6.73 -9.60
N ASP A 73 1.06 -7.04 -9.42
CA ASP A 73 1.59 -7.65 -8.20
C ASP A 73 1.46 -6.73 -6.99
N ALA A 74 1.77 -5.44 -7.12
CA ALA A 74 1.59 -4.47 -6.06
C ALA A 74 0.13 -4.38 -5.60
N ARG A 75 -0.82 -4.37 -6.54
CA ARG A 75 -2.27 -4.41 -6.23
C ARG A 75 -2.68 -5.71 -5.53
N ARG A 76 -2.15 -6.87 -5.98
CA ARG A 76 -2.40 -8.18 -5.33
C ARG A 76 -1.90 -8.18 -3.89
N LEU A 77 -0.67 -7.73 -3.67
CA LEU A 77 -0.08 -7.60 -2.34
C LEU A 77 -0.90 -6.64 -1.47
N ARG A 78 -1.24 -5.45 -1.99
CA ARG A 78 -2.08 -4.47 -1.28
C ARG A 78 -3.40 -5.08 -0.84
N ASP A 79 -4.10 -5.78 -1.73
CA ASP A 79 -5.42 -6.34 -1.43
C ASP A 79 -5.33 -7.44 -0.36
N ALA A 80 -4.26 -8.25 -0.36
CA ALA A 80 -4.00 -9.22 0.70
C ALA A 80 -3.67 -8.53 2.03
N LEU A 81 -2.79 -7.52 2.03
CA LEU A 81 -2.47 -6.72 3.22
C LEU A 81 -3.71 -6.02 3.78
N PHE A 82 -4.59 -5.50 2.91
CA PHE A 82 -5.85 -4.88 3.32
C PHE A 82 -6.69 -5.88 4.11
N ARG A 83 -6.97 -7.06 3.56
CA ARG A 83 -7.77 -8.09 4.26
C ARG A 83 -7.11 -8.56 5.56
N VAL A 84 -5.81 -8.81 5.57
CA VAL A 84 -5.07 -9.21 6.78
C VAL A 84 -5.17 -8.14 7.87
N THR A 85 -4.91 -6.89 7.52
CA THR A 85 -4.89 -5.78 8.49
C THR A 85 -6.28 -5.42 8.98
N THR A 86 -7.31 -5.47 8.13
CA THR A 86 -8.71 -5.29 8.55
C THR A 86 -9.15 -6.39 9.51
N ALA A 87 -8.96 -7.66 9.16
CA ALA A 87 -9.32 -8.76 10.06
C ALA A 87 -8.55 -8.70 11.39
N ARG A 88 -7.27 -8.28 11.37
CA ARG A 88 -6.53 -8.00 12.62
C ARG A 88 -7.09 -6.85 13.43
N ALA A 89 -7.46 -5.75 12.79
CA ALA A 89 -8.03 -4.59 13.48
C ALA A 89 -9.41 -4.88 14.10
N LEU A 90 -10.16 -5.81 13.50
CA LEU A 90 -11.49 -6.22 13.96
C LEU A 90 -11.49 -7.46 14.88
N ASP A 91 -10.31 -8.01 15.21
CA ASP A 91 -10.15 -9.26 15.96
C ASP A 91 -10.86 -10.48 15.33
N GLU A 92 -10.90 -10.51 14.00
CA GLU A 92 -11.48 -11.59 13.20
C GLU A 92 -10.41 -12.58 12.76
N PRO A 93 -10.75 -13.84 12.42
CA PRO A 93 -9.83 -14.78 11.80
C PRO A 93 -9.29 -14.25 10.46
N VAL A 94 -8.00 -14.47 10.19
CA VAL A 94 -7.43 -14.14 8.86
C VAL A 94 -7.44 -15.38 7.99
N ASP A 95 -7.81 -15.17 6.74
CA ASP A 95 -7.73 -16.21 5.71
C ASP A 95 -6.26 -16.60 5.47
N PRO A 96 -5.89 -17.89 5.63
CA PRO A 96 -4.55 -18.38 5.29
C PRO A 96 -4.11 -18.06 3.86
N ALA A 97 -5.04 -17.94 2.91
CA ALA A 97 -4.72 -17.57 1.54
C ALA A 97 -4.15 -16.14 1.43
N ASP A 98 -4.62 -15.20 2.25
CA ASP A 98 -4.09 -13.84 2.27
C ASP A 98 -2.68 -13.79 2.88
N ILE A 99 -2.42 -14.60 3.91
CA ILE A 99 -1.07 -14.77 4.45
C ILE A 99 -0.14 -15.39 3.40
N ALA A 100 -0.60 -16.41 2.69
CA ALA A 100 0.18 -17.02 1.61
C ALA A 100 0.50 -16.00 0.49
N ALA A 101 -0.45 -15.14 0.13
CA ALA A 101 -0.24 -14.09 -0.86
C ALA A 101 0.80 -13.06 -0.41
N VAL A 102 0.78 -12.64 0.86
CA VAL A 102 1.80 -11.76 1.44
C VAL A 102 3.18 -12.44 1.41
N ASN A 103 3.26 -13.70 1.84
CA ASN A 103 4.52 -14.45 1.87
C ASN A 103 5.09 -14.70 0.47
N THR A 104 4.25 -14.84 -0.55
CA THR A 104 4.69 -15.03 -1.95
C THR A 104 5.37 -13.77 -2.52
N ALA A 105 5.04 -12.60 -1.99
CA ALA A 105 5.57 -11.31 -2.46
C ALA A 105 6.88 -10.90 -1.76
N ALA A 106 7.36 -11.67 -0.79
CA ALA A 106 8.60 -11.44 -0.03
C ALA A 106 9.78 -12.20 -0.63
#